data_AF-A0A1J5KPT5-F1
#
_entry.id   AF-A0A1J5KPT5-F1
#
_cell.length_a   1.000
_cell.length_b   1.000
_cell.length_c   1.000
_cell.angle_alpha   90.00
_cell.angle_beta   90.00
_cell.angle_gamma   90.00
#
_symmetry.space_group_name_H-M   'P 1'
#
loop_
_entity.id
_entity.type
_entity.pdbx_description
1 polymer ?
#
loop_
_entity_poly.entity_id
_entity_poly.type
_entity_poly.pdbx_seq_one_letter_code
_entity_poly.pdbx_strand_id
1 'polypeptide(L)' 'MKDFSNIADWTPKKLRTLRNNLNNRLMSFKDKGEDAKELSNSHMLKGLDEQGCKELLDIVKDLVAKK' A
#
# COMPACT_ATOMS: atom_id res chain seq x y z
N MET A 1 -8.70 3.81 -9.56
CA MET A 1 -8.20 3.22 -8.31
C MET A 1 -8.03 1.73 -8.56
N LYS A 2 -6.89 1.11 -8.20
CA LYS A 2 -6.80 -0.36 -8.31
C LYS A 2 -7.73 -0.97 -7.27
N ASP A 3 -8.50 -1.95 -7.71
CA ASP A 3 -9.39 -2.70 -6.85
C ASP A 3 -8.58 -3.71 -6.01
N PHE A 4 -8.69 -3.61 -4.69
CA PHE A 4 -8.03 -4.51 -3.73
C PHE A 4 -8.98 -5.60 -3.19
N SER A 5 -10.20 -5.74 -3.74
CA SER A 5 -11.21 -6.70 -3.26
C SER A 5 -10.71 -8.15 -3.22
N ASN A 6 -9.82 -8.53 -4.15
CA ASN A 6 -9.28 -9.91 -4.25
C ASN A 6 -7.84 -10.03 -3.70
N ILE A 7 -7.43 -9.13 -2.81
CA ILE A 7 -6.06 -9.12 -2.25
C ILE A 7 -5.74 -10.40 -1.47
N ALA A 8 -6.73 -11.07 -0.90
CA ALA A 8 -6.57 -12.34 -0.18
C ALA A 8 -6.05 -13.49 -1.08
N ASP A 9 -6.34 -13.44 -2.38
CA ASP A 9 -5.92 -14.46 -3.36
C ASP A 9 -4.50 -14.22 -3.88
N TRP A 10 -3.88 -13.11 -3.51
CA TRP A 10 -2.54 -12.79 -3.99
C TRP A 10 -1.50 -13.74 -3.43
N THR A 11 -0.44 -13.94 -4.22
CA THR A 11 0.69 -14.74 -3.78
C THR A 11 1.44 -14.04 -2.64
N PRO A 12 2.12 -14.81 -1.75
CA PRO A 12 2.90 -14.23 -0.65
C PRO A 12 3.94 -13.20 -1.12
N LYS A 13 4.53 -13.44 -2.30
CA LYS A 13 5.48 -12.50 -2.93
C LYS A 13 4.81 -11.16 -3.25
N LYS A 14 3.63 -11.17 -3.89
CA LYS A 14 2.89 -9.95 -4.23
C LYS A 14 2.46 -9.19 -2.97
N LEU A 15 2.00 -9.90 -1.94
CA LEU A 15 1.62 -9.30 -0.66
C LEU A 15 2.81 -8.62 0.02
N ARG A 16 3.99 -9.27 0.07
CA ARG A 16 5.22 -8.65 0.60
C ARG A 16 5.64 -7.42 -0.19
N THR A 17 5.56 -7.46 -1.51
CA THR A 17 5.84 -6.28 -2.36
C THR A 17 4.88 -5.13 -2.05
N LEU A 18 3.59 -5.42 -1.93
CA LEU A 18 2.60 -4.40 -1.59
C LEU A 18 2.83 -3.81 -0.19
N ARG A 19 3.10 -4.64 0.82
CA ARG A 19 3.47 -4.20 2.16
C ARG A 19 4.64 -3.21 2.13
N ASN A 20 5.68 -3.53 1.36
CA ASN A 20 6.86 -2.67 1.23
C ASN A 20 6.51 -1.34 0.54
N ASN A 21 5.71 -1.38 -0.52
CA ASN A 21 5.26 -0.16 -1.19
C ASN A 21 4.44 0.74 -0.25
N LEU A 22 3.58 0.15 0.57
CA LEU A 22 2.78 0.87 1.57
C LEU A 22 3.66 1.52 2.64
N ASN A 23 4.61 0.77 3.21
CA ASN A 23 5.57 1.31 4.17
C ASN A 23 6.37 2.48 3.58
N ASN A 24 6.87 2.34 2.35
CA ASN A 24 7.60 3.40 1.66
C ASN A 24 6.72 4.64 1.43
N ARG A 25 5.44 4.42 1.09
CA ARG A 25 4.51 5.52 0.86
C ARG A 25 4.18 6.27 2.15
N LEU A 26 3.91 5.54 3.23
CA LEU A 26 3.68 6.13 4.57
C LEU A 26 4.90 6.89 5.08
N MET A 27 6.12 6.38 4.82
CA MET A 27 7.34 7.10 5.12
C MET A 27 7.43 8.41 4.32
N SER A 28 7.09 8.39 3.03
CA SER A 28 7.05 9.61 2.22
C SER A 28 6.03 10.63 2.73
N PHE A 29 4.88 10.21 3.25
CA PHE A 29 3.91 11.11 3.88
C PHE A 29 4.45 11.65 5.21
N LYS A 30 5.11 10.82 6.03
CA LYS A 30 5.73 11.26 7.28
C LYS A 30 6.83 12.30 7.06
N ASP A 31 7.68 12.10 6.05
CA ASP A 31 8.85 12.95 5.81
C ASP A 31 8.50 14.27 5.13
N LYS A 32 7.43 14.29 4.31
CA LYS A 32 7.10 15.43 3.44
C LYS A 32 5.69 15.98 3.61
N GLY A 33 4.82 15.32 4.36
CA GLY A 33 3.42 15.70 4.52
C GLY A 33 2.74 15.90 3.17
N GLU A 34 2.23 17.11 2.97
CA GLU A 34 1.54 17.55 1.75
C GLU A 34 2.47 17.61 0.52
N ASP A 35 3.80 17.72 0.71
CA ASP A 35 4.80 17.71 -0.36
C ASP A 35 5.23 16.29 -0.78
N ALA A 36 4.54 15.25 -0.30
CA ALA A 36 4.81 13.87 -0.69
C ALA A 36 4.55 13.70 -2.19
N LYS A 37 5.62 13.39 -2.95
CA LYS A 37 5.58 13.24 -4.43
C LYS A 37 4.36 12.48 -4.90
N GLU A 38 3.67 13.00 -5.90
CA GLU A 38 2.57 12.27 -6.52
C GLU A 38 3.07 10.99 -7.17
N LEU A 39 2.29 9.91 -7.02
CA LEU A 39 2.58 8.64 -7.65
C LEU A 39 2.11 8.65 -9.11
N SER A 40 2.82 7.93 -9.98
CA SER A 40 2.44 7.81 -11.38
C SER A 40 1.06 7.13 -11.55
N ASN A 41 0.39 7.40 -12.68
CA ASN A 41 -0.93 6.84 -13.01
C ASN A 41 -1.01 5.31 -12.93
N SER A 42 0.08 4.62 -13.22
CA SER A 42 0.17 3.16 -13.19
C SER A 42 0.51 2.59 -11.80
N HIS A 43 0.91 3.44 -10.86
CA HIS A 43 1.29 3.00 -9.53
C HIS A 43 0.09 2.44 -8.76
N MET A 44 0.32 1.33 -8.06
CA MET A 44 -0.73 0.59 -7.38
C MET A 44 -1.42 1.39 -6.26
N LEU A 45 -0.69 2.29 -5.63
CA LEU A 45 -1.18 3.15 -4.55
C LEU A 45 -1.65 4.53 -5.02
N LYS A 46 -1.79 4.74 -6.34
CA LYS A 46 -2.22 6.05 -6.83
C LYS A 46 -3.64 6.38 -6.32
N GLY A 47 -3.80 7.57 -5.76
CA GLY A 47 -5.07 8.08 -5.24
C GLY A 47 -5.38 7.62 -3.82
N LEU A 48 -4.50 6.84 -3.18
CA LEU A 48 -4.59 6.58 -1.75
C LEU A 48 -3.90 7.70 -0.98
N ASP A 49 -4.62 8.25 0.00
CA ASP A 49 -4.09 9.14 1.01
C ASP A 49 -3.35 8.36 2.10
N GLU A 50 -2.84 9.07 3.11
CA GLU A 50 -2.10 8.44 4.20
C GLU A 50 -2.97 7.45 4.98
N GLN A 51 -4.24 7.80 5.24
CA GLN A 51 -5.17 6.97 5.99
C GLN A 51 -5.49 5.66 5.25
N GLY A 52 -5.83 5.75 3.96
CA GLY A 52 -6.08 4.58 3.12
C GLY A 52 -4.83 3.69 2.96
N CYS A 53 -3.63 4.27 2.99
CA CYS A 53 -2.39 3.49 3.03
C CYS A 53 -2.20 2.74 4.36
N LYS A 54 -2.60 3.31 5.50
CA LYS A 54 -2.53 2.64 6.82
C LYS A 54 -3.50 1.48 6.89
N GLU A 55 -4.75 1.69 6.51
CA GLU A 55 -5.80 0.66 6.53
C GLU A 55 -5.43 -0.53 5.64
N LEU A 56 -4.98 -0.25 4.41
CA LEU A 56 -4.55 -1.31 3.50
C LEU A 56 -3.31 -2.06 4.01
N LEU A 57 -2.39 -1.36 4.70
CA LEU A 57 -1.20 -1.99 5.27
C LEU A 57 -1.56 -3.01 6.34
N ASP A 58 -2.52 -2.72 7.21
CA ASP A 58 -2.91 -3.64 8.27
C ASP A 58 -3.58 -4.91 7.71
N ILE A 59 -4.45 -4.76 6.71
CA ILE A 59 -5.01 -5.91 5.95
C ILE A 59 -3.88 -6.76 5.34
N VAL A 60 -2.90 -6.12 4.70
CA VAL A 60 -1.79 -6.83 4.05
C VAL A 60 -0.90 -7.54 5.06
N LYS A 61 -0.62 -6.95 6.24
CA LYS A 61 0.17 -7.59 7.28
C LYS A 61 -0.50 -8.88 7.76
N ASP A 62 -1.80 -8.83 8.01
CA ASP A 62 -2.58 -10.00 8.44
C ASP A 62 -2.56 -11.11 7.39
N LEU A 63 -2.70 -10.75 6.11
CA LEU A 63 -2.63 -11.72 5.01
C LEU A 63 -1.23 -12.32 4.84
N VAL A 64 -0.17 -11.52 5.02
CA VAL A 64 1.22 -12.03 4.98
C VAL A 64 1.50 -12.97 6.14
N ALA A 65 0.96 -12.72 7.33
CA ALA A 65 1.15 -13.57 8.51
C ALA A 65 0.42 -14.92 8.39
N LYS A 66 -0.66 -14.99 7.60
CA LYS A 66 -1.51 -16.18 7.40
C LYS A 66 -1.08 -17.07 6.23
N LYS A 67 -0.07 -16.68 5.44
CA LYS A 67 0.37 -17.36 4.20
C LYS A 67 1.76 -17.96 4.35
#